data_AF-A0A1C8ZSJ9-F1
#
_entry.id   AF-A0A1C8ZSJ9-F1
#
_cell.length_a   1.000
_cell.length_b   1.000
_cell.length_c   1.000
_cell.angle_alpha   90.00
_cell.angle_beta   90.00
_cell.angle_gamma   90.00
#
_symmetry.space_group_name_H-M   'P 1'
#
loop_
_entity.id
_entity.type
_entity.pdbx_description
1 polymer ?
#
loop_
_entity_poly.entity_id
_entity_poly.type
_entity_poly.pdbx_seq_one_letter_code
_entity_poly.pdbx_strand_id
1 'polypeptide(L)'
;MQVCFKYIGFIRRTDNTASREFPVEIYINEEYSEGLKGIEEFSHIIVIYHLHLTQFDGRLLREKSGVKVGVFATRSQNRPNPIGISIAELIQRKDNILIAKGINAYNGTPVLDLKPYDKWDSVTDIRVPAWHDIR
;
A
#
# COMPACT_ATOMS: atom_id res chain seq x y z
N MET A 1 -6.48 9.39 22.81
CA MET A 1 -5.29 8.53 22.61
C MET A 1 -4.78 8.76 21.20
N GLN A 2 -3.48 9.02 21.02
CA GLN A 2 -2.83 9.15 19.71
C GLN A 2 -1.88 7.98 19.53
N VAL A 3 -1.82 7.42 18.32
CA VAL A 3 -0.93 6.31 17.97
C VAL A 3 0.12 6.83 17.00
N CYS A 4 1.39 6.53 17.26
CA CYS A 4 2.51 6.89 16.40
C CYS A 4 3.15 5.62 15.82
N PHE A 5 3.47 5.64 14.54
CA PHE A 5 4.15 4.55 13.86
C PHE A 5 5.60 4.93 13.56
N LYS A 6 6.51 3.96 13.68
CA LYS A 6 7.84 4.02 13.09
C LYS A 6 7.78 3.30 11.74
N TYR A 7 8.33 3.91 10.70
CA TYR A 7 8.45 3.22 9.42
C TYR A 7 9.56 2.17 9.52
N ILE A 8 9.36 1.04 8.86
CA ILE A 8 10.33 -0.08 8.84
C ILE A 8 11.23 -0.04 7.61
N GLY A 9 10.96 0.86 6.68
CA GLY A 9 11.58 0.91 5.38
C GLY A 9 10.98 1.95 4.45
N PHE A 10 11.32 1.91 3.18
CA PHE A 10 10.76 2.81 2.16
C PHE A 10 10.73 2.17 0.77
N ILE A 11 9.92 2.74 -0.11
CA ILE A 11 9.78 2.31 -1.51
C ILE A 11 10.75 3.11 -2.38
N ARG A 12 11.57 2.43 -3.19
CA ARG A 12 12.43 3.03 -4.20
C ARG A 12 11.94 2.68 -5.60
N ARG A 13 11.77 3.71 -6.44
CA ARG A 13 11.43 3.59 -7.87
C ARG A 13 11.94 4.80 -8.65
N THR A 14 12.23 4.63 -9.94
CA THR A 14 12.88 5.66 -10.78
C THR A 14 11.98 6.28 -11.83
N ASP A 15 10.81 5.70 -12.06
CA ASP A 15 9.85 6.14 -13.09
C ASP A 15 9.03 7.38 -12.67
N ASN A 16 9.22 7.88 -11.44
CA ASN A 16 8.51 9.03 -10.87
C ASN A 16 6.96 8.93 -10.97
N THR A 17 6.43 7.72 -10.99
CA THR A 17 4.98 7.47 -11.01
C THR A 17 4.53 6.78 -9.71
N ALA A 18 3.22 6.59 -9.56
CA ALA A 18 2.64 5.63 -8.62
C ALA A 18 2.03 4.42 -9.37
N SER A 19 2.48 4.13 -10.59
CA SER A 19 1.95 3.04 -11.41
C SER A 19 2.19 1.68 -10.75
N ARG A 20 1.22 0.77 -10.93
CA ARG A 20 1.29 -0.63 -10.47
C ARG A 20 2.01 -1.55 -11.47
N GLU A 21 2.25 -1.07 -12.68
CA GLU A 21 2.72 -1.88 -13.82
C GLU A 21 4.19 -2.29 -13.70
N PHE A 22 5.03 -1.41 -13.15
CA PHE A 22 6.47 -1.62 -13.06
C PHE A 22 6.87 -2.15 -11.68
N PRO A 23 7.81 -3.11 -11.62
CA PRO A 23 8.44 -3.50 -10.36
C PRO A 23 9.10 -2.31 -9.67
N VAL A 24 9.04 -2.31 -8.35
CA VAL A 24 9.71 -1.36 -7.47
C VAL A 24 10.51 -2.12 -6.42
N GLU A 25 11.40 -1.43 -5.73
CA GLU A 25 12.14 -1.99 -4.60
C GLU A 25 11.54 -1.51 -3.29
N ILE A 26 11.42 -2.42 -2.32
CA ILE A 26 11.07 -2.15 -0.95
C ILE A 26 12.34 -2.34 -0.12
N TYR A 27 12.89 -1.24 0.37
CA TYR A 27 14.02 -1.25 1.29
C TYR A 27 13.51 -1.42 2.70
N ILE A 28 13.98 -2.44 3.41
CA ILE A 28 13.71 -2.64 4.84
C ILE A 28 14.96 -2.25 5.63
N ASN A 29 14.79 -1.46 6.69
CA ASN A 29 15.92 -1.05 7.53
C ASN A 29 16.59 -2.29 8.13
N GLU A 30 17.91 -2.28 8.24
CA GLU A 30 18.70 -3.43 8.68
C GLU A 30 18.23 -4.01 10.02
N GLU A 31 17.82 -3.15 10.95
CA GLU A 31 17.30 -3.53 12.28
C GLU A 31 16.01 -4.38 12.22
N TYR A 32 15.28 -4.38 11.09
CA TYR A 32 14.08 -5.19 10.87
C TYR A 32 14.30 -6.33 9.85
N SER A 33 15.50 -6.48 9.31
CA SER A 33 15.80 -7.43 8.22
C SER A 33 15.55 -8.90 8.60
N GLU A 34 15.75 -9.28 9.87
CA GLU A 34 15.44 -10.62 10.38
C GLU A 34 13.96 -10.98 10.19
N GLY A 35 13.07 -9.99 10.26
CA GLY A 35 11.63 -10.16 10.06
C GLY A 35 11.23 -10.60 8.65
N LEU A 36 12.15 -10.57 7.68
CA LEU A 36 11.91 -11.05 6.31
C LEU A 36 12.11 -12.56 6.15
N LYS A 37 12.62 -13.28 7.15
CA LYS A 37 12.85 -14.73 7.07
C LYS A 37 11.55 -15.47 6.66
N GLY A 38 11.61 -16.25 5.59
CA GLY A 38 10.47 -17.00 5.05
C GLY A 38 9.56 -16.22 4.08
N ILE A 39 9.79 -14.92 3.87
CA ILE A 39 8.89 -14.10 3.03
C ILE A 39 8.81 -14.57 1.57
N GLU A 40 9.89 -15.16 1.05
CA GLU A 40 9.97 -15.70 -0.33
C GLU A 40 9.14 -16.97 -0.53
N GLU A 41 8.65 -17.59 0.54
CA GLU A 41 7.71 -18.71 0.45
C GLU A 41 6.31 -18.26 0.01
N PHE A 42 6.04 -16.94 0.04
CA PHE A 42 4.80 -16.34 -0.45
C PHE A 42 5.00 -15.68 -1.81
N SER A 43 4.08 -15.94 -2.74
CA SER A 43 4.09 -15.26 -4.05
C SER A 43 3.64 -13.80 -3.97
N HIS A 44 2.87 -13.44 -2.95
CA HIS A 44 2.29 -12.11 -2.79
C HIS A 44 2.38 -11.64 -1.35
N ILE A 45 2.50 -10.32 -1.20
CA ILE A 45 2.56 -9.63 0.09
C ILE A 45 1.59 -8.45 0.11
N ILE A 46 1.07 -8.16 1.30
CA ILE A 46 0.39 -6.91 1.60
C ILE A 46 1.44 -5.90 2.06
N VAL A 47 1.52 -4.76 1.37
CA VAL A 47 2.39 -3.65 1.73
C VAL A 47 1.54 -2.53 2.31
N ILE A 48 1.81 -2.16 3.56
CA ILE A 48 1.16 -1.05 4.26
C ILE A 48 2.16 0.11 4.33
N TYR A 49 1.77 1.29 3.87
CA TYR A 49 2.68 2.42 3.72
C TYR A 49 2.02 3.76 4.02
N HIS A 50 2.83 4.75 4.36
CA HIS A 50 2.37 6.11 4.66
C HIS A 50 2.43 6.98 3.41
N LEU A 51 1.29 7.53 2.99
CA LEU A 51 1.17 8.46 1.86
C LEU A 51 1.67 9.85 2.28
N HIS A 52 2.96 9.95 2.60
CA HIS A 52 3.65 11.09 3.19
C HIS A 52 3.55 12.40 2.39
N LEU A 53 3.26 12.34 1.09
CA LEU A 53 3.03 13.52 0.24
C LEU A 53 1.60 14.06 0.34
N THR A 54 0.71 13.38 1.07
CA THR A 54 -0.68 13.81 1.24
C THR A 54 -0.89 14.47 2.59
N GLN A 55 -1.56 15.62 2.56
CA GLN A 55 -2.06 16.29 3.75
C GLN A 55 -3.59 16.19 3.79
N PHE A 56 -4.13 15.81 4.95
CA PHE A 56 -5.58 15.74 5.13
C PHE A 56 -6.19 17.15 5.10
N ASP A 57 -7.20 17.35 4.25
CA ASP A 57 -7.86 18.65 4.05
C ASP A 57 -9.00 18.94 5.03
N GLY A 58 -9.23 18.07 6.02
CA GLY A 58 -10.33 18.17 6.97
C GLY A 58 -11.70 17.72 6.43
N ARG A 59 -11.83 17.44 5.12
CA ARG A 59 -13.11 17.08 4.51
C ARG A 59 -13.33 15.58 4.58
N LEU A 60 -14.50 15.16 5.07
CA LEU A 60 -14.87 13.74 5.14
C LEU A 60 -15.68 13.24 3.93
N LEU A 61 -16.10 14.13 3.02
CA LEU A 61 -16.80 13.77 1.79
C LEU A 61 -15.87 13.87 0.59
N ARG A 62 -16.01 12.93 -0.35
CA ARG A 62 -15.27 12.88 -1.62
C ARG A 62 -16.27 12.71 -2.74
N GLU A 63 -16.00 13.37 -3.86
CA GLU A 63 -16.72 13.10 -5.10
C GLU A 63 -16.05 11.95 -5.82
N LYS A 64 -16.82 10.93 -6.15
CA LYS A 64 -16.36 9.78 -6.95
C LYS A 64 -17.46 9.45 -7.94
N SER A 65 -17.15 9.50 -9.23
CA SER A 65 -18.07 9.14 -10.30
C SER A 65 -19.39 9.93 -10.25
N GLY A 66 -19.32 11.24 -9.96
CA GLY A 66 -20.50 12.10 -9.84
C GLY A 66 -21.34 11.91 -8.57
N VAL A 67 -20.93 11.02 -7.65
CA VAL A 67 -21.61 10.80 -6.36
C VAL A 67 -20.73 11.32 -5.23
N LYS A 68 -21.34 12.07 -4.29
CA LYS A 68 -20.68 12.53 -3.07
C LYS A 68 -20.83 11.48 -1.97
N VAL A 69 -19.72 10.84 -1.59
CA VAL A 69 -19.67 9.74 -0.61
C VAL A 69 -18.65 10.03 0.49
N GLY A 70 -18.76 9.32 1.63
CA GLY A 70 -17.77 9.43 2.70
C GLY A 70 -16.38 8.94 2.27
N VAL A 71 -15.31 9.55 2.78
CA VAL A 71 -13.92 9.21 2.45
C VAL A 71 -13.60 7.73 2.70
N PHE A 72 -14.23 7.14 3.72
CA PHE A 72 -14.08 5.72 4.08
C PHE A 72 -14.78 4.76 3.12
N ALA A 73 -15.72 5.23 2.29
CA ALA A 73 -16.28 4.47 1.17
C ALA A 73 -15.39 4.56 -0.09
N THR A 74 -14.22 5.19 -0.01
CA THR A 74 -13.30 5.40 -1.13
C THR A 74 -11.89 4.90 -0.81
N ARG A 75 -11.02 4.92 -1.83
CA ARG A 75 -9.57 4.72 -1.71
C ARG A 75 -8.77 6.04 -1.82
N SER A 76 -9.41 7.20 -1.61
CA SER A 76 -8.74 8.51 -1.70
C SER A 76 -7.57 8.60 -0.71
N GLN A 77 -6.42 9.10 -1.17
CA GLN A 77 -5.25 9.38 -0.32
C GLN A 77 -5.51 10.45 0.74
N ASN A 78 -6.39 11.40 0.45
CA ASN A 78 -6.72 12.50 1.35
C ASN A 78 -7.73 11.99 2.38
N ARG A 79 -7.23 11.45 3.49
CA ARG A 79 -7.99 10.81 4.59
C ARG A 79 -7.32 11.11 5.94
N PRO A 80 -8.03 10.98 7.08
CA PRO A 80 -7.49 11.36 8.38
C PRO A 80 -6.13 10.73 8.72
N ASN A 81 -5.95 9.45 8.42
CA ASN A 81 -4.68 8.74 8.48
C ASN A 81 -4.30 8.28 7.07
N PRO A 82 -3.36 8.94 6.38
CA PRO A 82 -3.05 8.68 4.97
C PRO A 82 -2.20 7.40 4.85
N ILE A 83 -2.87 6.26 5.01
CA ILE A 83 -2.31 4.92 4.91
C ILE A 83 -2.73 4.30 3.57
N GLY A 84 -1.76 3.88 2.79
CA GLY A 84 -1.92 3.10 1.57
C GLY A 84 -1.75 1.61 1.84
N ILE A 85 -2.44 0.81 1.04
CA ILE A 85 -2.37 -0.65 1.07
C ILE A 85 -2.30 -1.12 -0.38
N SER A 86 -1.28 -1.92 -0.70
CA SER A 86 -1.17 -2.63 -1.99
C SER A 86 -1.01 -4.13 -1.72
N ILE A 87 -1.67 -4.96 -2.51
CA ILE A 87 -1.30 -6.37 -2.67
C ILE A 87 -0.30 -6.39 -3.82
N ALA A 88 0.89 -6.93 -3.58
CA ALA A 88 2.00 -6.92 -4.51
C ALA A 88 2.52 -8.34 -4.76
N GLU A 89 2.84 -8.64 -6.00
CA GLU A 89 3.61 -9.83 -6.38
C GLU A 89 5.04 -9.66 -5.88
N LEU A 90 5.52 -10.60 -5.08
CA LEU A 90 6.92 -10.66 -4.64
C LEU A 90 7.73 -11.40 -5.71
N ILE A 91 8.56 -10.65 -6.44
CA ILE A 91 9.35 -11.20 -7.55
C ILE A 91 10.64 -11.83 -7.03
N GLN A 92 11.30 -11.15 -6.09
CA GLN A 92 12.59 -11.58 -5.56
C GLN A 92 12.90 -10.86 -4.24
N ARG A 93 13.64 -11.51 -3.34
CA ARG A 93 14.36 -10.83 -2.24
C ARG A 93 15.87 -10.84 -2.49
N LYS A 94 16.54 -9.78 -2.06
CA LYS A 94 18.00 -9.64 -1.97
C LYS A 94 18.33 -8.99 -0.63
N ASP A 95 18.81 -9.77 0.33
CA ASP A 95 19.07 -9.33 1.71
C ASP A 95 17.84 -8.65 2.35
N ASN A 96 17.90 -7.33 2.56
CA ASN A 96 16.84 -6.49 3.12
C ASN A 96 16.01 -5.74 2.04
N ILE A 97 16.18 -6.09 0.77
CA ILE A 97 15.52 -5.45 -0.37
C ILE A 97 14.55 -6.46 -1.00
N LEU A 98 13.30 -6.07 -1.18
CA LEU A 98 12.30 -6.85 -1.91
C LEU A 98 12.02 -6.18 -3.27
N ILE A 99 12.06 -6.95 -4.34
CA ILE A 99 11.60 -6.53 -5.67
C ILE A 99 10.15 -6.99 -5.79
N ALA A 100 9.23 -6.05 -5.96
CA ALA A 100 7.79 -6.35 -5.98
C ALA A 100 7.04 -5.53 -7.02
N LYS A 101 5.97 -6.10 -7.59
CA LYS A 101 5.10 -5.46 -8.59
C LYS A 101 3.69 -5.28 -8.06
N GLY A 102 2.98 -4.23 -8.48
CA GLY A 102 1.61 -3.94 -8.04
C GLY A 102 1.49 -2.82 -7.01
N ILE A 103 2.59 -2.14 -6.67
CA ILE A 103 2.61 -1.12 -5.61
C ILE A 103 2.23 0.26 -6.15
N ASN A 104 1.16 0.83 -5.58
CA ASN A 104 0.68 2.18 -5.91
C ASN A 104 1.23 3.24 -4.93
N ALA A 105 2.51 3.55 -5.06
CA ALA A 105 3.22 4.51 -4.21
C ALA A 105 4.34 5.21 -4.97
N TYR A 106 4.64 6.45 -4.58
CA TYR A 106 5.74 7.24 -5.12
C TYR A 106 7.09 6.80 -4.53
N ASN A 107 8.18 7.22 -5.19
CA ASN A 107 9.53 7.07 -4.66
C ASN A 107 9.67 7.74 -3.29
N GLY A 108 10.39 7.10 -2.36
CA GLY A 108 10.59 7.58 -0.99
C GLY A 108 9.43 7.31 -0.04
N THR A 109 8.35 6.65 -0.50
CA THR A 109 7.18 6.38 0.36
C THR A 109 7.56 5.49 1.54
N PRO A 110 7.35 5.93 2.81
CA PRO A 110 7.66 5.13 3.99
C PRO A 110 6.77 3.89 4.10
N VAL A 111 7.38 2.74 4.36
CA VAL A 111 6.71 1.46 4.60
C VAL A 111 6.47 1.32 6.10
N LEU A 112 5.24 1.03 6.47
CA LEU A 112 4.83 0.84 7.87
C LEU A 112 4.84 -0.64 8.27
N ASP A 113 4.42 -1.53 7.37
CA ASP A 113 4.28 -2.95 7.68
C ASP A 113 4.23 -3.80 6.41
N LEU A 114 4.57 -5.09 6.56
CA LEU A 114 4.46 -6.13 5.53
C LEU A 114 3.72 -7.34 6.10
N LYS A 115 2.86 -7.96 5.30
CA LYS A 115 2.18 -9.21 5.66
C LYS A 115 2.17 -10.18 4.47
N PRO A 116 2.18 -11.50 4.69
CA PRO A 116 1.86 -12.42 3.61
C PRO A 116 0.44 -12.16 3.11
N TYR A 117 0.21 -12.38 1.82
CA TYR A 117 -1.14 -12.47 1.26
C TYR A 117 -1.50 -13.94 1.07
N ASP A 118 -2.61 -14.37 1.64
CA ASP A 118 -3.08 -15.75 1.50
C ASP A 118 -4.60 -15.86 1.33
N LYS A 119 -5.13 -17.09 1.44
CA LYS A 119 -6.56 -17.38 1.28
C LYS A 119 -7.44 -16.68 2.31
N TRP A 120 -6.92 -16.31 3.48
CA TRP A 120 -7.68 -15.61 4.52
C TRP A 120 -7.96 -14.15 4.16
N ASP A 121 -7.14 -13.57 3.27
CA ASP A 121 -7.34 -12.21 2.75
C ASP A 121 -8.26 -12.15 1.52
N SER A 122 -8.54 -13.30 0.91
CA SER A 122 -9.29 -13.39 -0.35
C SER A 122 -10.77 -13.66 -0.12
N VAL A 123 -11.63 -12.70 -0.52
CA VAL A 123 -13.09 -12.83 -0.55
C VAL A 123 -13.56 -12.73 -1.98
N THR A 124 -14.21 -13.77 -2.49
CA THR A 124 -14.60 -13.86 -3.92
C THR A 124 -16.00 -13.32 -4.20
N ASP A 125 -16.93 -13.43 -3.26
CA ASP A 125 -18.31 -12.96 -3.41
C ASP A 125 -18.51 -11.63 -2.66
N ILE A 126 -18.08 -10.55 -3.31
CA ILE A 126 -18.15 -9.19 -2.74
C ILE A 126 -19.30 -8.39 -3.35
N ARG A 127 -19.88 -7.51 -2.53
CA ARG A 127 -20.82 -6.49 -3.00
C ARG A 127 -20.09 -5.15 -3.20
N VAL A 128 -20.16 -4.62 -4.41
CA VAL A 128 -19.62 -3.29 -4.78
C VAL A 128 -20.77 -2.39 -5.23
N PRO A 129 -20.84 -1.12 -4.79
CA PRO A 129 -21.91 -0.23 -5.24
C PRO A 129 -21.71 0.19 -6.70
N ALA A 130 -22.80 0.33 -7.45
CA ALA A 130 -22.78 0.59 -8.90
C ALA A 130 -21.97 1.84 -9.33
N TRP A 131 -21.88 2.86 -8.47
CA TRP A 131 -21.10 4.08 -8.74
C TRP A 131 -19.57 3.88 -8.62
N HIS A 132 -19.10 2.78 -8.02
CA HIS A 132 -17.68 2.53 -7.79
C HIS A 132 -16.98 1.94 -9.03
N ASP A 133 -17.66 1.04 -9.74
CA ASP A 133 -17.15 0.28 -10.89
C ASP A 133 -17.39 0.96 -12.24
N ILE A 134 -17.31 2.29 -12.27
CA ILE A 134 -17.28 3.00 -13.56
C ILE A 134 -15.84 2.94 -14.05
N ARG A 135 -15.58 1.96 -14.94
CA ARG A 135 -14.37 1.92 -15.77
C ARG A 135 -14.32 3.15 -16.67
#